data_AF-A0A942Z5U7-F1
#
_entry.id   AF-A0A942Z5U7-F1
#
_cell.length_a   1.000
_cell.length_b   1.000
_cell.length_c   1.000
_cell.angle_alpha   90.00
_cell.angle_beta   90.00
_cell.angle_gamma   90.00
#
_symmetry.space_group_name_H-M   'P 1'
#
loop_
_entity.id
_entity.type
_entity.pdbx_description
1 polymer ?
#
loop_
_entity_poly.entity_id
_entity_poly.type
_entity_poly.pdbx_seq_one_letter_code
_entity_poly.pdbx_strand_id
1 'polypeptide(L)'
;MKNKIYEIPISKIKNGKMMKSELADQTVLMMEMIYETENRKPFRISRLNFQRVSFDTKGIYDVKAEAASEEFRIKLSFIFNDIVSEQLPIPIAPCIPSNKEIQVLELYLNNKYPSLLINTPHAIKNLILRSIEIHKEEIEKMKKSHKASR
;
A
#
# COMPACT_ATOMS: atom_id res chain seq x y z
N MET A 1 1.50 -10.20 20.69
CA MET A 1 0.23 -9.76 20.08
C MET A 1 -0.19 -10.78 19.03
N LYS A 2 -1.45 -11.22 19.02
CA LYS A 2 -1.97 -12.27 18.12
C LYS A 2 -2.07 -11.73 16.68
N ASN A 3 -1.58 -12.51 15.72
CA ASN A 3 -1.69 -12.30 14.27
C ASN A 3 -3.16 -12.14 13.82
N LYS A 4 -3.75 -10.97 14.07
CA LYS A 4 -5.16 -10.69 13.85
C LYS A 4 -5.28 -9.63 12.77
N ILE A 5 -6.11 -9.92 11.77
CA ILE A 5 -6.45 -8.97 10.71
C ILE A 5 -7.66 -8.16 11.15
N TYR A 6 -7.56 -6.85 10.97
CA TYR A 6 -8.62 -5.91 11.26
C TYR A 6 -9.10 -5.29 9.95
N GLU A 7 -10.36 -5.54 9.59
CA GLU A 7 -10.96 -4.87 8.45
C GLU A 7 -11.29 -3.42 8.77
N ILE A 8 -10.98 -2.56 7.81
CA ILE A 8 -11.29 -1.13 7.82
C ILE A 8 -12.33 -0.90 6.73
N PRO A 9 -13.64 -1.06 7.04
CA PRO A 9 -14.68 -0.74 6.07
C PRO A 9 -14.72 0.77 5.85
N ILE A 10 -14.81 1.19 4.59
CA ILE A 10 -14.83 2.61 4.19
C ILE A 10 -15.96 3.37 4.92
N SER A 11 -17.10 2.73 5.17
CA SER A 11 -18.23 3.32 5.90
C SER A 11 -17.92 3.72 7.35
N LYS A 12 -16.82 3.23 7.94
CA LYS A 12 -16.37 3.61 9.28
C LYS A 12 -15.36 4.76 9.28
N ILE A 13 -14.88 5.18 8.12
CA ILE A 13 -14.02 6.36 7.99
C ILE A 13 -14.92 7.60 8.04
N LYS A 14 -14.79 8.41 9.08
CA LYS A 14 -15.56 9.65 9.27
C LYS A 14 -14.64 10.85 9.18
N ASN A 15 -14.97 11.81 8.32
CA ASN A 15 -14.17 13.02 8.09
C ASN A 15 -12.70 12.75 7.74
N GLY A 16 -12.41 11.60 7.11
CA GLY A 16 -11.04 11.17 6.80
C GLY A 16 -10.30 10.51 7.95
N LYS A 17 -10.96 10.22 9.08
CA LYS A 17 -10.36 9.56 10.24
C LYS A 17 -11.01 8.20 10.48
N MET A 18 -10.18 7.22 10.79
CA MET A 18 -10.59 5.89 11.22
C MET A 18 -10.22 5.71 12.69
N MET A 19 -11.16 5.26 13.51
CA MET A 19 -10.92 4.97 14.92
C MET A 19 -10.93 3.46 15.17
N LYS A 20 -9.85 2.97 15.77
CA LYS A 20 -9.62 1.58 16.13
C LYS A 20 -8.76 1.52 17.39
N SER A 21 -9.40 1.66 18.56
CA SER A 21 -8.72 1.70 19.87
C SER A 21 -7.82 0.49 20.15
N GLU A 22 -8.15 -0.69 19.60
CA GLU A 22 -7.33 -1.91 19.69
C GLU A 22 -5.94 -1.77 19.05
N LEU A 23 -5.77 -0.78 18.17
CA LEU A 23 -4.53 -0.47 17.47
C LEU A 23 -3.83 0.79 18.01
N ALA A 24 -4.28 1.35 19.14
CA ALA A 24 -3.64 2.52 19.73
C ALA A 24 -2.13 2.32 19.93
N ASP A 25 -1.36 3.35 19.60
CA ASP A 25 0.11 3.39 19.65
C ASP A 25 0.82 2.29 18.83
N GLN A 26 0.16 1.79 17.78
CA GLN A 26 0.73 0.78 16.89
C GLN A 26 0.93 1.30 15.47
N THR A 27 2.09 0.95 14.90
CA THR A 27 2.32 0.98 13.46
C THR A 27 2.04 -0.42 12.90
N VAL A 28 1.12 -0.50 11.94
CA VAL A 28 0.67 -1.77 11.35
C VAL A 28 0.84 -1.78 9.84
N LEU A 29 0.91 -2.97 9.26
CA LEU A 29 0.80 -3.14 7.82
C LEU A 29 -0.67 -3.00 7.41
N MET A 30 -0.96 -2.06 6.53
CA MET A 30 -2.24 -1.94 5.85
C MET A 30 -2.13 -2.52 4.45
N MET A 31 -3.08 -3.39 4.11
CA MET A 31 -3.28 -3.90 2.75
C MET A 31 -4.52 -3.27 2.16
N GLU A 32 -4.36 -2.48 1.12
CA GLU A 32 -5.47 -2.02 0.29
C GLU A 32 -5.66 -3.01 -0.87
N MET A 33 -6.90 -3.44 -1.08
CA MET A 33 -7.24 -4.42 -2.10
C MET A 33 -8.44 -3.93 -2.91
N ILE A 34 -8.25 -3.84 -4.23
CA ILE A 34 -9.32 -3.63 -5.21
C ILE A 34 -9.50 -4.95 -5.94
N TYR A 35 -10.73 -5.46 -5.94
CA TYR A 35 -11.08 -6.71 -6.57
C TYR A 35 -12.32 -6.58 -7.43
N GLU A 36 -12.36 -7.40 -8.47
CA GLU A 36 -13.50 -7.57 -9.35
C GLU A 36 -14.51 -8.52 -8.70
N THR A 37 -15.79 -8.30 -9.00
CA THR A 37 -16.86 -9.19 -8.57
C THR A 37 -17.52 -9.86 -9.76
N GLU A 38 -17.81 -11.15 -9.63
CA GLU A 38 -18.63 -11.92 -10.54
C GLU A 38 -19.86 -12.42 -9.78
N ASN A 39 -21.07 -12.20 -10.32
CA ASN A 39 -22.33 -12.54 -9.65
C ASN A 39 -22.41 -12.00 -8.20
N ARG A 40 -21.97 -10.75 -8.01
CA ARG A 40 -21.89 -10.05 -6.70
C ARG A 40 -20.97 -10.70 -5.66
N LYS A 41 -20.07 -11.60 -6.07
CA LYS A 41 -19.08 -12.24 -5.20
C LYS A 41 -17.65 -11.86 -5.62
N PRO A 42 -16.70 -11.72 -4.68
CA PRO A 42 -15.30 -11.46 -5.01
C PRO A 42 -14.77 -12.54 -5.96
N PHE A 43 -14.15 -12.13 -7.07
CA PHE A 43 -13.71 -13.03 -8.13
C PHE A 43 -12.20 -12.97 -8.33
N ARG A 44 -11.65 -11.78 -8.62
CA ARG A 44 -10.25 -11.61 -8.99
C ARG A 44 -9.67 -10.36 -8.36
N ILE A 45 -8.41 -10.42 -7.94
CA ILE A 45 -7.68 -9.25 -7.45
C ILE A 45 -7.25 -8.40 -8.67
N SER A 46 -7.67 -7.15 -8.69
CA SER A 46 -7.29 -6.19 -9.74
C SER A 46 -6.07 -5.38 -9.30
N ARG A 47 -6.04 -4.94 -8.04
CA ARG A 47 -4.93 -4.19 -7.47
C ARG A 47 -4.73 -4.53 -6.00
N LEU A 48 -3.47 -4.57 -5.59
CA LEU A 48 -3.05 -4.61 -4.20
C LEU A 48 -2.06 -3.48 -3.95
N ASN A 49 -2.07 -2.95 -2.74
CA ASN A 49 -1.07 -2.01 -2.26
C ASN A 49 -0.77 -2.27 -0.78
N PHE A 50 0.48 -2.03 -0.38
CA PHE A 50 0.93 -2.14 1.01
C PHE A 50 1.46 -0.80 1.50
N GLN A 51 1.10 -0.46 2.72
CA GLN A 51 1.64 0.71 3.40
C GLN A 51 1.73 0.47 4.91
N ARG A 52 2.63 1.20 5.57
CA ARG A 52 2.69 1.25 7.03
C ARG A 52 1.86 2.42 7.51
N VAL A 53 0.92 2.14 8.41
CA VAL A 53 0.07 3.18 9.01
C VAL A 53 0.27 3.17 10.51
N SER A 54 0.39 4.36 11.08
CA SER A 54 0.52 4.56 12.52
C SER A 54 -0.79 5.10 13.08
N PHE A 55 -1.28 4.45 14.14
CA PHE A 55 -2.41 4.91 14.91
C PHE A 55 -1.91 5.71 16.11
N ASP A 56 -2.59 6.81 16.42
CA ASP A 56 -2.24 7.64 17.58
C ASP A 56 -2.58 6.95 18.92
N THR A 57 -2.33 7.64 20.03
CA THR A 57 -2.61 7.20 21.40
C THR A 57 -4.08 6.86 21.67
N LYS A 58 -5.00 7.34 20.81
CA LYS A 58 -6.44 7.06 20.88
C LYS A 58 -6.87 5.99 19.87
N GLY A 59 -5.93 5.42 19.11
CA GLY A 59 -6.21 4.50 18.03
C GLY A 59 -6.82 5.18 16.81
N ILE A 60 -6.47 6.44 16.53
CA ILE A 60 -6.96 7.17 15.35
C ILE A 60 -5.90 7.13 14.25
N TYR A 61 -6.35 6.77 13.05
CA TYR A 61 -5.60 6.90 11.80
C TYR A 61 -6.22 8.01 10.93
N ASP A 62 -5.41 8.97 10.49
CA ASP A 62 -5.84 10.06 9.61
C ASP A 62 -5.48 9.75 8.15
N VAL A 63 -6.50 9.38 7.37
CA VAL A 63 -6.39 9.06 5.94
C VAL A 63 -6.09 10.30 5.10
N LYS A 64 -6.57 11.48 5.52
CA LYS A 64 -6.36 12.73 4.76
C LYS A 64 -4.93 13.24 4.90
N ALA A 65 -4.29 12.99 6.03
CA ALA A 65 -2.89 13.33 6.24
C ALA A 65 -1.99 12.65 5.19
N GLU A 66 -2.36 11.46 4.73
CA GLU A 66 -1.62 10.72 3.71
C GLU A 66 -1.64 11.42 2.34
N ALA A 67 -2.78 11.98 1.92
CA ALA A 67 -2.90 12.72 0.65
C ALA A 67 -2.13 14.05 0.64
N ALA A 68 -1.87 14.61 1.83
CA ALA A 68 -1.03 15.80 2.01
C ALA A 68 0.43 15.46 2.33
N SER A 69 0.79 14.17 2.34
CA SER A 69 2.11 13.73 2.78
C SER A 69 3.21 14.06 1.75
N GLU A 70 4.42 14.25 2.26
CA GLU A 70 5.61 14.34 1.42
C GLU A 70 5.78 13.08 0.57
N GLU A 71 5.37 11.93 1.08
CA GLU A 71 5.41 10.67 0.35
C GLU A 71 4.57 10.73 -0.93
N PHE A 72 3.36 11.30 -0.84
CA PHE A 72 2.48 11.46 -1.99
C PHE A 72 3.08 12.45 -3.00
N ARG A 73 3.67 13.56 -2.52
CA ARG A 73 4.34 14.55 -3.39
C ARG A 73 5.48 13.93 -4.18
N ILE A 74 6.35 13.17 -3.52
CA ILE A 74 7.46 12.45 -4.17
C ILE A 74 6.91 11.49 -5.24
N LYS A 75 5.87 10.70 -4.94
CA LYS A 75 5.25 9.80 -5.92
C LYS A 75 4.75 10.55 -7.15
N LEU A 76 4.09 11.70 -6.97
CA LEU A 76 3.62 12.53 -8.10
C LEU A 76 4.77 13.05 -8.96
N SER A 77 5.92 13.40 -8.37
CA SER A 77 7.10 13.84 -9.12
C SER A 77 7.61 12.75 -10.09
N PHE A 78 7.58 11.48 -9.68
CA PHE A 78 7.96 10.37 -10.57
C PHE A 78 6.92 10.05 -11.64
N ILE A 79 5.63 10.17 -11.31
CA ILE A 79 4.51 9.94 -12.26
C ILE A 79 4.50 11.00 -13.36
N PHE A 80 4.70 12.26 -13.00
CA PHE A 80 4.64 13.39 -13.92
C PHE A 80 6.02 13.89 -14.36
N ASN A 81 7.07 13.08 -14.19
CA ASN A 81 8.43 13.46 -14.55
C ASN A 81 8.58 13.85 -16.02
N ASP A 82 7.81 13.22 -16.91
CA ASP A 82 7.86 13.52 -18.35
C ASP A 82 7.27 14.89 -18.71
N ILE A 83 6.52 15.51 -17.77
CA ILE A 83 5.87 16.83 -17.96
C ILE A 83 6.67 17.93 -17.27
N VAL A 84 7.28 17.62 -16.12
CA VAL A 84 7.97 18.60 -15.28
C VAL A 84 9.48 18.32 -15.34
N SER A 85 10.25 19.20 -16.00
CA SER A 85 11.72 19.13 -16.10
C SER A 85 12.42 19.59 -14.82
N GLU A 86 12.04 19.01 -13.69
CA GLU A 86 12.68 19.25 -12.39
C GLU A 86 13.57 18.07 -11.99
N GLN A 87 14.54 18.35 -11.11
CA GLN A 87 15.32 17.30 -10.46
C GLN A 87 14.41 16.43 -9.61
N LEU A 88 14.46 15.12 -9.85
CA LEU A 88 13.59 14.18 -9.14
C LEU A 88 14.03 14.00 -7.69
N PRO A 89 13.13 14.06 -6.70
CA PRO A 89 13.47 13.81 -5.31
C PRO A 89 13.92 12.36 -5.09
N ILE A 90 14.47 12.07 -3.91
CA ILE A 90 14.83 10.71 -3.52
C ILE A 90 13.56 9.83 -3.49
N PRO A 91 13.50 8.72 -4.24
CA PRO A 91 12.33 7.85 -4.22
C PRO A 91 12.17 7.16 -2.89
N ILE A 92 10.91 6.93 -2.51
CA ILE A 92 10.57 6.28 -1.24
C ILE A 92 10.77 4.78 -1.39
N ALA A 93 11.39 4.15 -0.40
CA ALA A 93 11.52 2.71 -0.37
C ALA A 93 10.13 2.04 -0.35
N PRO A 94 9.91 0.97 -1.13
CA PRO A 94 8.63 0.29 -1.13
C PRO A 94 8.35 -0.36 0.23
N CYS A 95 7.10 -0.35 0.66
CA CYS A 95 6.68 -1.06 1.87
C CYS A 95 6.59 -2.55 1.59
N ILE A 96 7.64 -3.29 1.96
CA ILE A 96 7.68 -4.75 1.81
C ILE A 96 7.16 -5.42 3.10
N PRO A 97 6.08 -6.22 3.02
CA PRO A 97 5.62 -7.04 4.14
C PRO A 97 6.68 -8.07 4.55
N SER A 98 6.74 -8.39 5.85
CA SER A 98 7.52 -9.51 6.35
C SER A 98 6.88 -10.86 5.98
N ASN A 99 7.67 -11.94 5.96
CA ASN A 99 7.16 -13.28 5.68
C ASN A 99 6.00 -13.70 6.60
N LYS A 100 6.03 -13.29 7.87
CA LYS A 100 4.95 -13.57 8.83
C LYS A 100 3.66 -12.83 8.44
N GLU A 101 3.77 -11.57 8.02
CA GLU A 101 2.62 -10.78 7.58
C GLU A 101 2.01 -11.35 6.29
N ILE A 102 2.85 -11.76 5.34
CA ILE A 102 2.42 -12.42 4.10
C ILE A 102 1.62 -13.68 4.42
N GLN A 103 2.15 -14.57 5.28
CA GLN A 103 1.45 -15.80 5.68
C GLN A 103 0.09 -15.52 6.32
N VAL A 104 0.01 -14.49 7.16
CA VAL A 104 -1.24 -14.11 7.85
C VAL A 104 -2.26 -13.56 6.85
N LEU A 105 -1.83 -12.75 5.88
CA LEU A 105 -2.69 -12.22 4.82
C LEU A 105 -3.19 -13.33 3.89
N GLU A 106 -2.30 -14.22 3.45
CA GLU A 106 -2.66 -15.37 2.60
C GLU A 106 -3.66 -16.28 3.30
N LEU A 107 -3.41 -16.62 4.57
CA LEU A 107 -4.33 -17.44 5.36
C LEU A 107 -5.71 -16.79 5.47
N TYR A 108 -5.77 -15.48 5.71
CA TYR A 108 -7.03 -14.76 5.81
C TYR A 108 -7.80 -14.71 4.49
N LEU A 109 -7.11 -14.40 3.39
CA LEU A 109 -7.71 -14.39 2.07
C LEU A 109 -8.20 -15.77 1.67
N ASN A 110 -7.43 -16.83 1.96
CA ASN A 110 -7.84 -18.20 1.68
C ASN A 110 -9.10 -18.61 2.46
N ASN A 111 -9.21 -18.18 3.71
CA ASN A 111 -10.37 -18.50 4.55
C ASN A 111 -11.62 -17.68 4.20
N LYS A 112 -11.45 -16.40 3.87
CA LYS A 112 -12.59 -15.48 3.70
C LYS A 112 -13.00 -15.27 2.24
N TYR A 113 -12.02 -15.25 1.33
CA TYR A 113 -12.19 -14.93 -0.08
C TYR A 113 -11.38 -15.89 -0.97
N PRO A 114 -11.59 -17.21 -0.88
CA PRO A 114 -10.74 -18.22 -1.54
C PRO A 114 -10.66 -18.02 -3.07
N SER A 115 -11.76 -17.58 -3.70
CA SER A 115 -11.82 -17.29 -5.13
C SER A 115 -10.77 -16.26 -5.58
N LEU A 116 -10.47 -15.26 -4.75
CA LEU A 116 -9.49 -14.23 -5.07
C LEU A 116 -8.09 -14.80 -5.26
N LEU A 117 -7.69 -15.75 -4.42
CA LEU A 117 -6.36 -16.39 -4.52
C LEU A 117 -6.32 -17.44 -5.64
N ILE A 118 -7.41 -18.16 -5.87
CA ILE A 118 -7.52 -19.14 -6.95
C ILE A 118 -7.38 -18.44 -8.31
N ASN A 119 -8.07 -17.32 -8.50
CA ASN A 119 -8.10 -16.60 -9.77
C ASN A 119 -6.97 -15.57 -9.91
N THR A 120 -6.22 -15.29 -8.84
CA THR A 120 -5.03 -14.44 -8.88
C THR A 120 -3.91 -15.06 -8.07
N PRO A 121 -3.38 -16.21 -8.52
CA PRO A 121 -2.31 -16.89 -7.80
C PRO A 121 -1.09 -15.98 -7.72
N HIS A 122 -0.41 -16.02 -6.57
CA HIS A 122 0.81 -15.25 -6.31
C HIS A 122 0.65 -13.72 -6.38
N ALA A 123 -0.58 -13.18 -6.31
CA ALA A 123 -0.83 -11.73 -6.37
C ALA A 123 0.07 -10.92 -5.43
N ILE A 124 0.22 -11.37 -4.18
CA ILE A 124 1.05 -10.71 -3.16
C ILE A 124 2.53 -10.73 -3.56
N LYS A 125 3.04 -11.89 -3.98
CA LYS A 125 4.44 -12.04 -4.41
C LYS A 125 4.75 -11.18 -5.63
N ASN A 126 3.87 -11.20 -6.63
CA ASN A 126 4.04 -10.42 -7.85
C ASN A 126 4.03 -8.91 -7.56
N LEU A 127 3.14 -8.45 -6.66
CA LEU A 127 3.15 -7.06 -6.19
C LEU A 127 4.49 -6.70 -5.55
N ILE A 128 4.99 -7.53 -4.62
CA ILE A 128 6.27 -7.28 -3.93
C ILE A 128 7.40 -7.14 -4.95
N LEU A 129 7.51 -8.10 -5.88
CA LEU A 129 8.53 -8.05 -6.93
C LEU A 129 8.41 -6.79 -7.79
N ARG A 130 7.20 -6.45 -8.22
CA ARG A 130 6.95 -5.26 -9.03
C ARG A 130 7.28 -3.97 -8.29
N SER A 131 6.97 -3.89 -6.99
CA SER A 131 7.29 -2.70 -6.18
C SER A 131 8.80 -2.48 -6.01
N ILE A 132 9.57 -3.56 -5.88
CA ILE A 132 11.04 -3.52 -5.83
C ILE A 132 11.60 -3.08 -7.18
N GLU A 133 11.04 -3.58 -8.28
CA GLU A 133 11.43 -3.22 -9.63
C GLU A 133 11.17 -1.73 -9.94
N ILE A 134 9.95 -1.26 -9.66
CA ILE A 134 9.58 0.16 -9.81
C ILE A 134 10.53 1.06 -9.03
N HIS A 135 10.83 0.73 -7.77
CA HIS A 135 11.74 1.54 -6.96
C HIS A 135 13.16 1.59 -7.56
N LYS A 136 13.65 0.49 -8.14
CA LYS A 136 14.94 0.48 -8.86
C LYS A 136 14.89 1.39 -10.10
N GLU A 137 13.80 1.33 -10.87
CA GLU A 137 13.59 2.21 -12.03
C GLU A 137 13.59 3.69 -11.60
N GLU A 138 12.88 4.02 -10.51
CA GLU A 138 12.82 5.37 -9.94
C GLU A 138 14.19 5.87 -9.48
N ILE A 139 14.99 5.03 -8.80
CA ILE A 139 16.37 5.39 -8.42
C ILE A 139 17.20 5.76 -9.65
N GLU A 140 17.11 4.98 -10.72
CA GLU A 140 17.86 5.25 -11.95
C GLU A 140 17.37 6.51 -12.66
N LYS A 141 16.06 6.76 -12.69
CA LYS A 141 15.49 8.03 -13.20
C LYS A 141 15.98 9.23 -12.38
N MET A 142 15.96 9.11 -11.06
CA MET A 142 16.46 10.15 -10.15
C MET A 142 17.92 10.48 -10.44
N LYS A 143 18.79 9.47 -10.50
CA LYS A 143 20.22 9.65 -10.83
C LYS A 143 20.42 10.33 -12.19
N LYS A 144 19.62 9.97 -13.21
CA LYS A 144 19.70 10.58 -14.54
C LYS A 144 19.30 12.05 -14.51
N SER A 145 18.20 12.40 -13.85
CA SER A 145 17.74 13.80 -13.73
C SER A 145 18.81 14.71 -13.13
N HIS A 146 19.53 14.23 -12.11
CA HIS A 146 20.60 14.99 -11.44
C HIS A 146 21.89 15.12 -12.25
N LYS A 147 22.14 14.19 -13.18
CA LYS A 147 23.28 14.28 -14.11
C LYS A 147 23.00 15.24 -15.27
N ALA A 148 21.77 15.28 -15.75
CA ALA A 148 21.37 16.16 -16.87
C ALA A 148 21.31 17.65 -16.49
N SER A 149 21.29 17.98 -15.20
CA SER A 149 21.30 19.37 -14.70
C SER A 149 22.71 19.93 -14.40
N ARG A 150 23.78 19.19 -14.69
CA ARG A 150 25.17 19.65 -14.59
C ARG A 150 25.74 19.94 -15.97
#